data_AF-A0A2G5VJI3-F1
#
_entry.id   AF-A0A2G5VJI3-F1
#
_cell.length_a   1.000
_cell.length_b   1.000
_cell.length_c   1.000
_cell.angle_alpha   90.00
_cell.angle_beta   90.00
_cell.angle_gamma   90.00
#
_symmetry.space_group_name_H-M   'P 1'
#
loop_
_entity.id
_entity.type
_entity.pdbx_description
1 polymer ?
#
loop_
_entity_poly.entity_id
_entity_poly.type
_entity_poly.pdbx_seq_one_letter_code
_entity_poly.pdbx_strand_id
1 'polypeptide(L)'
;MVDVFRGYNSLIQPVRNSSELPLIVKMALQLVLLINVDEKDQVMHTNVWLTLQWHDFQMKWNPVNYGEIKQIRVSPDKVWLPDIVLFNNADGNYEVSFMCNVVINHKGDMLWVPPAIYKSSCIIGKESGARMSSFESLLKFWKV
;
A
#
# COMPACT_ATOMS: atom_id res chain seq x y z
N MET A 1 -1.78 15.10 22.38
CA MET A 1 -1.80 14.46 21.04
C MET A 1 -3.04 13.59 20.82
N VAL A 2 -3.69 13.08 21.88
CA VAL A 2 -4.97 12.34 21.79
C VAL A 2 -6.06 13.12 21.03
N ASP A 3 -6.02 14.46 21.08
CA ASP A 3 -7.00 15.32 20.40
C ASP A 3 -6.93 15.26 18.86
N VAL A 4 -5.80 14.88 18.25
CA VAL A 4 -5.66 14.79 16.78
C VAL A 4 -6.61 13.72 16.20
N PHE A 5 -6.88 12.67 16.96
CA PHE A 5 -7.77 11.57 16.56
C PHE A 5 -9.22 11.76 17.05
N ARG A 6 -9.53 12.88 17.70
CA ARG A 6 -10.85 13.09 18.30
C ARG A 6 -11.91 13.25 17.21
N GLY A 7 -12.82 12.28 17.14
CA GLY A 7 -13.87 12.25 16.12
C GLY A 7 -13.43 11.68 14.77
N TYR A 8 -12.21 11.16 14.68
CA TYR A 8 -11.77 10.45 13.48
C TYR A 8 -12.40 9.06 13.40
N ASN A 9 -12.87 8.69 12.21
CA ASN A 9 -13.41 7.36 11.94
C ASN A 9 -12.57 6.66 10.85
N SER A 10 -11.81 5.64 11.25
CA SER A 10 -10.93 4.86 10.34
C SER A 10 -11.69 4.01 9.33
N LEU A 11 -13.00 3.77 9.53
CA LEU A 11 -13.82 2.96 8.63
C LEU A 11 -14.36 3.76 7.44
N ILE A 12 -14.30 5.10 7.49
CA ILE A 12 -14.86 5.97 6.46
C ILE A 12 -13.76 6.45 5.54
N GLN A 13 -13.96 6.27 4.23
CA GLN A 13 -13.06 6.79 3.22
C GLN A 13 -12.94 8.32 3.36
N PRO A 14 -11.73 8.90 3.35
CA PRO A 14 -11.54 10.35 3.53
C PRO A 14 -11.90 11.13 2.26
N VAL A 15 -13.19 11.16 1.91
CA VAL A 15 -13.78 11.97 0.84
C VAL A 15 -14.71 13.01 1.46
N ARG A 16 -14.56 14.28 1.10
CA ARG A 16 -15.35 15.38 1.70
C ARG A 16 -16.80 15.40 1.21
N ASN A 17 -17.01 15.19 -0.08
CA ASN A 17 -18.31 15.18 -0.73
C ASN A 17 -18.29 14.18 -1.89
N SER A 18 -19.40 13.49 -2.13
CA SER A 18 -19.55 12.57 -3.28
C SER A 18 -19.44 13.29 -4.64
N SER A 19 -19.57 14.61 -4.65
CA SER A 19 -19.41 15.48 -5.82
C SER A 19 -18.00 16.05 -6.00
N GLU A 20 -17.11 15.87 -5.02
CA GLU A 20 -15.70 16.30 -5.11
C GLU A 20 -14.82 15.24 -5.81
N LEU A 21 -13.58 15.63 -6.11
CA LEU A 21 -12.58 14.76 -6.73
C LEU A 21 -12.41 13.45 -5.92
N PRO A 22 -12.24 12.30 -6.60
CA PRO A 22 -12.06 11.02 -5.94
C PRO A 22 -10.77 10.99 -5.13
N LEU A 23 -10.73 10.14 -4.09
CA LEU A 23 -9.50 9.88 -3.34
C LEU A 23 -8.44 9.25 -4.27
N ILE A 24 -7.33 9.96 -4.46
CA ILE A 24 -6.20 9.48 -5.25
C ILE A 24 -5.21 8.78 -4.33
N VAL A 25 -4.98 7.50 -4.58
CA VAL A 25 -3.93 6.70 -3.93
C VAL A 25 -2.79 6.53 -4.94
N LYS A 26 -1.64 7.13 -4.65
CA LYS A 26 -0.42 6.93 -5.42
C LYS A 26 0.24 5.64 -4.95
N MET A 27 0.55 4.78 -5.90
CA MET A 27 1.16 3.49 -5.66
C MET A 27 2.52 3.45 -6.35
N ALA A 28 3.52 2.95 -5.66
CA ALA A 28 4.80 2.58 -6.26
C ALA A 28 5.21 1.21 -5.72
N LEU A 29 5.75 0.38 -6.60
CA LEU A 29 6.23 -0.94 -6.25
C LEU A 29 7.74 -0.99 -6.47
N GLN A 30 8.47 -1.41 -5.45
CA GLN A 30 9.90 -1.64 -5.54
C GLN A 30 10.20 -3.12 -5.29
N LEU A 31 10.70 -3.80 -6.32
CA LEU A 31 11.24 -5.14 -6.17
C LEU A 31 12.56 -5.07 -5.38
N VAL A 32 12.60 -5.81 -4.28
CA VAL A 32 13.83 -6.01 -3.50
C VAL A 32 14.58 -7.22 -4.03
N LEU A 33 13.88 -8.35 -4.15
CA LEU A 33 14.48 -9.63 -4.51
C LEU A 33 13.46 -10.54 -5.20
N LEU A 34 13.92 -11.25 -6.23
CA LEU A 34 13.26 -12.44 -6.76
C LEU A 34 13.69 -13.64 -5.93
N ILE A 35 12.80 -14.16 -5.07
CA ILE A 35 13.12 -15.23 -4.12
C ILE A 35 13.20 -16.57 -4.83
N ASN A 36 12.18 -16.89 -5.62
CA ASN A 36 12.07 -18.17 -6.34
C ASN A 36 11.15 -18.02 -7.56
N VAL A 37 11.35 -18.87 -8.55
CA VAL A 37 10.48 -19.05 -9.72
C VAL A 37 10.24 -20.55 -9.88
N ASP A 38 9.01 -20.98 -9.68
CA ASP A 38 8.57 -22.34 -9.99
C ASP A 38 8.01 -22.38 -11.41
N GLU A 39 8.81 -22.87 -12.35
CA GLU A 39 8.39 -23.00 -13.74
C GLU A 39 7.36 -24.10 -13.95
N LYS A 40 7.32 -25.13 -13.10
CA LYS A 40 6.37 -26.23 -13.25
C LYS A 40 4.98 -25.78 -12.80
N ASP A 41 4.92 -25.09 -11.66
CA ASP A 41 3.67 -24.63 -11.07
C ASP A 41 3.30 -23.21 -11.53
N GLN A 42 4.15 -22.55 -12.33
CA GLN A 42 3.93 -21.23 -12.92
C GLN A 42 3.73 -20.14 -11.83
N VAL A 43 4.55 -20.20 -10.78
CA VAL A 43 4.49 -19.31 -9.61
C VAL A 43 5.82 -18.60 -9.39
N MET A 44 5.75 -17.28 -9.14
CA MET A 44 6.91 -16.45 -8.79
C MET A 44 6.78 -15.92 -7.36
N HIS A 45 7.85 -16.03 -6.60
CA HIS A 45 7.97 -15.51 -5.23
C HIS A 45 8.84 -14.26 -5.25
N THR A 46 8.31 -13.12 -4.83
CA THR A 46 9.03 -11.84 -4.83
C THR A 46 8.96 -11.17 -3.46
N ASN A 47 10.07 -10.56 -3.05
CA ASN A 47 10.12 -9.64 -1.92
C ASN A 47 10.02 -8.21 -2.47
N VAL A 48 9.03 -7.46 -2.02
CA VAL A 48 8.75 -6.11 -2.52
C VAL A 48 8.47 -5.14 -1.38
N TRP A 49 8.72 -3.86 -1.65
CA TRP A 49 8.14 -2.75 -0.90
C TRP A 49 6.99 -2.17 -1.69
N LEU A 50 5.79 -2.18 -1.10
CA LEU A 50 4.64 -1.49 -1.65
C LEU A 50 4.56 -0.11 -0.99
N THR A 51 4.76 0.95 -1.75
CA THR A 51 4.64 2.33 -1.28
C THR A 51 3.27 2.87 -1.64
N LEU A 52 2.51 3.28 -0.62
CA LEU A 52 1.18 3.84 -0.77
C LEU A 52 1.16 5.24 -0.17
N GLN A 53 0.70 6.19 -0.97
CA GLN A 53 0.57 7.58 -0.55
C GLN A 53 -0.80 8.12 -0.91
N TRP A 54 -1.51 8.67 0.07
CA TRP A 54 -2.80 9.32 -0.12
C TRP A 54 -2.90 10.56 0.77
N HIS A 55 -3.96 11.34 0.59
CA HIS A 55 -4.24 12.50 1.42
C HIS A 55 -5.52 12.27 2.22
N ASP A 56 -5.45 12.44 3.53
CA ASP A 56 -6.59 12.41 4.44
C ASP A 56 -6.82 13.81 5.02
N PHE A 57 -7.95 14.42 4.66
CA PHE A 57 -8.27 15.77 5.10
C PHE A 57 -8.61 15.86 6.60
N GLN A 58 -8.99 14.75 7.24
CA GLN A 58 -9.32 14.68 8.66
C GLN A 58 -8.04 14.69 9.51
N MET A 59 -6.92 14.20 8.97
CA MET A 59 -5.63 14.07 9.66
C MET A 59 -4.76 15.32 9.52
N LYS A 60 -5.27 16.47 9.99
CA LYS A 60 -4.54 17.75 9.93
C LYS A 60 -4.38 18.34 11.30
N TRP A 61 -3.19 18.86 11.60
CA TRP A 61 -2.96 19.63 12.82
C TRP A 61 -1.99 20.78 12.59
N ASN A 62 -2.05 21.78 13.47
CA ASN A 62 -1.09 22.87 13.49
C ASN A 62 0.11 22.48 14.38
N PRO A 63 1.34 22.35 13.83
CA PRO A 63 2.53 21.98 14.60
C PRO A 63 2.76 22.84 15.85
N VAL A 64 2.41 24.13 15.80
CA VAL A 64 2.57 25.09 16.91
C VAL A 64 1.87 24.59 18.18
N ASN A 65 0.70 23.97 18.03
CA ASN A 65 -0.09 23.47 19.17
C ASN A 65 0.47 22.16 19.77
N TYR A 66 1.44 21.54 19.11
CA TYR A 66 1.99 20.23 19.45
C TYR A 66 3.52 20.24 19.53
N GLY A 67 4.13 21.39 19.85
CA GLY A 67 5.59 21.49 20.01
C GLY A 67 6.37 21.31 18.70
N GLU A 68 5.86 21.89 17.61
CA GLU A 68 6.45 21.82 16.27
C GLU A 68 6.54 20.39 15.67
N ILE A 69 5.77 19.45 16.21
CA ILE A 69 5.69 18.10 15.66
C ILE A 69 4.98 18.15 14.30
N LYS A 70 5.71 17.80 13.24
CA LYS A 70 5.23 17.80 11.85
C LYS A 70 4.87 16.42 11.32
N GLN A 71 5.34 15.36 11.97
CA GLN A 71 5.08 13.98 11.56
C GLN A 71 4.88 13.08 12.78
N ILE A 72 3.98 12.10 12.64
CA ILE A 72 3.72 11.07 13.64
C ILE A 72 3.69 9.70 12.97
N ARG A 73 3.98 8.65 13.75
CA ARG A 73 3.85 7.26 13.33
C ARG A 73 2.71 6.63 14.09
N VAL A 74 1.79 5.99 13.37
CA VAL A 74 0.54 5.50 13.92
C VAL A 74 0.32 4.08 13.45
N SER A 75 -0.21 3.25 14.34
CA SER A 75 -0.54 1.88 14.03
C SER A 75 -1.64 1.83 12.96
N PRO A 76 -1.54 0.92 11.96
CA PRO A 76 -2.44 0.85 10.82
C PRO A 76 -3.93 0.69 11.19
N ASP A 77 -4.24 0.04 12.32
CA ASP A 77 -5.60 -0.18 12.84
C ASP A 77 -6.33 1.11 13.26
N LYS A 78 -5.60 2.20 13.48
CA LYS A 78 -6.16 3.49 13.96
C LYS A 78 -6.48 4.47 12.85
N VAL A 79 -6.12 4.14 11.61
CA VAL A 79 -6.28 5.02 10.45
C VAL A 79 -6.99 4.31 9.32
N TRP A 80 -7.65 5.08 8.45
CA TRP A 80 -8.14 4.53 7.20
C TRP A 80 -6.94 4.10 6.34
N LEU A 81 -7.03 2.90 5.75
CA LEU A 81 -6.03 2.36 4.83
C LEU A 81 -6.70 2.00 3.51
N PRO A 82 -6.02 2.20 2.37
CA PRO A 82 -6.48 1.65 1.11
C PRO A 82 -6.35 0.12 1.13
N ASP A 83 -7.46 -0.57 0.89
CA ASP A 83 -7.45 -2.02 0.70
C ASP A 83 -6.94 -2.33 -0.71
N ILE A 84 -5.74 -2.91 -0.80
CA ILE A 84 -5.06 -3.19 -2.06
C ILE A 84 -4.62 -4.65 -2.01
N VAL A 85 -5.19 -5.45 -2.90
CA VAL A 85 -4.94 -6.89 -2.97
C VAL A 85 -4.22 -7.24 -4.26
N LEU A 86 -3.38 -8.27 -4.19
CA LEU A 86 -2.77 -8.88 -5.37
C LEU A 86 -3.81 -9.74 -6.09
N PHE A 87 -4.24 -9.32 -7.28
CA PHE A 87 -5.25 -9.99 -8.09
C PHE A 87 -4.79 -11.36 -8.59
N ASN A 88 -3.56 -11.46 -9.10
CA ASN A 88 -2.99 -12.72 -9.60
C ASN A 88 -2.25 -13.51 -8.51
N ASN A 89 -2.78 -13.46 -7.28
CA ASN A 89 -2.24 -14.20 -6.15
C ASN A 89 -2.40 -15.71 -6.36
N ALA A 90 -1.30 -16.45 -6.29
CA ALA A 90 -1.25 -17.90 -6.42
C ALA A 90 -1.39 -18.63 -5.07
N ASP A 91 -1.30 -17.92 -3.94
CA ASP A 91 -1.33 -18.52 -2.59
C ASP A 91 -2.73 -18.63 -1.99
N GLY A 92 -3.72 -17.93 -2.56
CA GLY A 92 -5.10 -17.86 -2.03
C GLY A 92 -5.28 -17.04 -0.75
N ASN A 93 -4.20 -16.74 -0.01
CA ASN A 93 -4.20 -15.83 1.14
C ASN A 93 -3.75 -14.42 0.73
N TYR A 94 -4.63 -13.43 0.91
CA TYR A 94 -4.41 -12.03 0.48
C TYR A 94 -3.84 -11.12 1.57
N GLU A 95 -3.40 -11.68 2.71
CA GLU A 95 -2.98 -10.88 3.85
C GLU A 95 -1.55 -10.34 3.71
N VAL A 96 -1.37 -9.05 3.98
CA VAL A 96 -0.06 -8.39 4.07
C VAL A 96 0.68 -8.98 5.27
N SER A 97 1.83 -9.61 5.02
CA SER A 97 2.60 -10.33 6.03
C SER A 97 3.10 -9.47 7.20
N PHE A 98 3.16 -8.15 7.02
CA PHE A 98 3.62 -7.22 8.04
C PHE A 98 2.93 -5.86 7.98
N MET A 99 2.14 -5.56 9.02
CA MET A 99 1.44 -4.29 9.18
C MET A 99 2.37 -3.25 9.84
N CYS A 100 3.14 -2.53 9.02
CA CYS A 100 4.00 -1.46 9.52
C CYS A 100 3.20 -0.19 9.88
N ASN A 101 3.78 0.67 10.72
CA ASN A 101 3.18 1.95 11.08
C ASN A 101 3.04 2.88 9.87
N VAL A 102 1.93 3.60 9.83
CA VAL A 102 1.68 4.67 8.86
C VAL A 102 2.36 5.95 9.33
N VAL A 103 3.04 6.63 8.40
CA VAL A 103 3.61 7.95 8.64
C VAL A 103 2.59 9.00 8.20
N ILE A 104 2.23 9.88 9.13
CA ILE A 104 1.26 10.95 8.89
C ILE A 104 1.98 12.28 9.01
N ASN A 105 1.83 13.14 8.01
CA ASN A 105 2.28 14.53 8.03
C ASN A 105 1.18 15.45 8.56
N HIS A 106 1.54 16.52 9.26
CA HIS A 106 0.61 17.53 9.79
C HIS A 106 -0.30 18.16 8.73
N LYS A 107 0.10 18.09 7.45
CA LYS A 107 -0.69 18.53 6.30
C LYS A 107 -1.76 17.52 5.86
N GLY A 108 -1.86 16.33 6.44
CA GLY A 108 -2.78 15.27 6.02
C GLY A 108 -2.21 14.32 4.97
N ASP A 109 -0.92 14.41 4.66
CA ASP A 109 -0.27 13.45 3.75
C ASP A 109 0.06 12.17 4.51
N MET A 110 -0.43 11.05 3.97
CA MET A 110 -0.31 9.72 4.56
C MET A 110 0.67 8.91 3.72
N LEU A 111 1.60 8.22 4.38
CA LEU A 111 2.57 7.33 3.75
C LEU A 111 2.59 5.99 4.47
N TRP A 112 2.34 4.91 3.73
CA TRP A 112 2.40 3.55 4.24
C TRP A 112 3.26 2.69 3.32
N VAL A 113 4.24 1.99 3.89
CA VAL A 113 5.24 1.23 3.13
C VAL A 113 5.43 -0.16 3.74
N PRO A 114 4.44 -1.06 3.63
CA PRO A 114 4.57 -2.42 4.12
C PRO A 114 5.56 -3.22 3.26
N PRO A 115 6.44 -4.02 3.89
CA PRO A 115 7.16 -5.09 3.20
C PRO A 115 6.21 -6.26 2.96
N ALA A 116 6.23 -6.80 1.75
CA ALA A 116 5.38 -7.93 1.38
C ALA A 116 6.16 -8.99 0.60
N ILE A 117 5.84 -10.26 0.86
CA ILE A 117 6.25 -11.38 0.02
C ILE A 117 5.05 -11.77 -0.83
N TYR A 118 5.13 -11.49 -2.14
CA TYR A 118 4.07 -11.85 -3.08
C TYR A 118 4.37 -13.17 -3.77
N LYS A 119 3.36 -14.04 -3.81
CA LYS A 119 3.33 -15.24 -4.65
C LYS A 119 2.35 -14.99 -5.81
N SER A 120 2.89 -14.73 -6.98
CA SER A 120 2.10 -14.37 -8.16
C SER A 120 2.14 -15.46 -9.21
N SER A 121 1.01 -15.72 -9.85
CA SER A 121 1.00 -16.55 -11.06
C SER A 121 1.71 -15.82 -12.21
N CYS A 122 2.59 -16.52 -12.91
CA CYS A 122 3.35 -16.01 -14.04
C CYS A 122 3.27 -17.00 -15.22
N ILE A 123 3.27 -16.50 -16.46
CA ILE A 123 3.30 -17.37 -17.65
C ILE A 123 4.74 -17.43 -18.15
N ILE A 124 5.38 -18.58 -18.00
CA ILE A 124 6.74 -18.83 -18.48
C ILE A 124 6.63 -19.69 -19.74
N GLY A 125 6.59 -19.02 -20.89
CA GLY A 125 6.60 -19.68 -22.19
C GLY A 125 7.98 -20.29 -22.48
N LYS A 126 8.00 -21.50 -23.06
CA LYS A 126 9.22 -22.08 -23.68
C LYS A 126 9.55 -21.38 -25.00
N GLU A 127 9.84 -20.08 -24.95
CA GLU A 127 10.55 -19.39 -26.01
C GLU A 127 11.63 -18.51 -25.38
N SER A 128 12.86 -18.89 -25.69
CA SER A 128 14.09 -18.15 -25.46
C SER A 128 13.93 -16.65 -25.72
N GLY A 129 14.06 -15.83 -24.67
CA GLY A 129 14.25 -14.38 -24.82
C GLY A 129 13.03 -13.49 -24.58
N ALA A 130 12.09 -13.88 -23.71
CA ALA A 130 11.18 -12.91 -23.10
C ALA A 130 12.02 -11.92 -22.28
N ARG A 131 12.39 -10.81 -22.92
CA ARG A 131 12.91 -9.62 -22.25
C ARG A 131 11.92 -9.33 -21.13
N MET A 132 12.38 -9.38 -19.88
CA MET A 132 11.60 -9.03 -18.69
C MET A 132 11.35 -7.52 -18.71
N SER A 133 10.68 -7.03 -19.75
CA SER A 133 10.62 -5.61 -20.14
C SER A 133 9.46 -4.86 -19.51
N SER A 134 8.75 -5.46 -18.56
CA SER A 134 7.87 -4.72 -17.65
C SER A 134 7.57 -5.56 -16.41
N PHE A 135 8.15 -5.19 -15.27
CA PHE A 135 7.71 -5.68 -13.96
C PHE A 135 6.23 -5.34 -13.69
N GLU A 136 5.67 -4.35 -14.38
CA GLU A 136 4.24 -3.99 -14.37
C GLU A 136 3.32 -5.14 -14.82
N SER A 137 3.85 -6.13 -15.56
CA SER A 137 3.05 -7.26 -16.08
C SER A 137 2.89 -8.43 -15.09
N LEU A 138 3.63 -8.44 -13.98
CA LEU A 138 3.73 -9.60 -13.07
C LEU A 138 2.88 -9.51 -11.81
N LEU A 139 2.57 -8.30 -11.33
CA LEU A 139 1.79 -8.07 -10.11
C LEU A 139 0.63 -7.14 -10.43
N LYS A 140 -0.58 -7.71 -10.49
CA LYS A 140 -1.80 -6.96 -10.76
C LYS A 140 -2.46 -6.62 -9.43
N PHE A 141 -2.70 -5.35 -9.17
CA PHE A 141 -3.36 -4.91 -7.93
C PHE A 141 -4.81 -4.52 -8.20
N TRP A 142 -5.69 -4.80 -7.24
CA TRP A 142 -7.08 -4.34 -7.26
C TRP A 142 -7.45 -3.69 -5.93
N LYS A 143 -8.39 -2.74 -5.99
CA LYS A 143 -9.02 -2.16 -4.81
C LYS A 143 -10.30 -2.94 -4.52
N VAL A 144 -10.42 -3.46 -3.30
CA VAL A 144 -11.65 -4.11 -2.80
C VAL A 144 -12.68 -3.07 -2.38
#